data_AF-A0A7L5DW17-F1
#
_entry.id   AF-A0A7L5DW17-F1
#
_cell.length_a   1.000
_cell.length_b   1.000
_cell.length_c   1.000
_cell.angle_alpha   90.00
_cell.angle_beta   90.00
_cell.angle_gamma   90.00
#
_symmetry.space_group_name_H-M   'P 1'
#
loop_
_entity.id
_entity.type
_entity.pdbx_description
1 polymer ?
#
loop_
_entity_poly.entity_id
_entity_poly.type
_entity_poly.pdbx_seq_one_letter_code
_entity_poly.pdbx_strand_id
1 'polypeptide(L)' 'MNFQTVIILLVFAAAVFYVGRMIYKSLVTKKGCGTNCKCGVDFSNIEPDQTAR' A
#
# COMPACT_ATOMS: atom_id res chain seq x y z
N MET A 1 16.15 -5.26 -34.20
CA MET A 1 15.83 -5.64 -32.81
C MET A 1 15.68 -7.14 -32.74
N ASN A 2 16.45 -7.81 -31.90
CA ASN A 2 16.41 -9.26 -31.75
C ASN A 2 15.08 -9.68 -31.08
N PHE A 3 14.41 -10.70 -31.59
CA PHE A 3 13.09 -11.12 -31.08
C PHE A 3 13.14 -11.48 -29.59
N GLN A 4 14.23 -12.11 -29.15
CA GLN A 4 14.50 -12.39 -27.73
C GLN A 4 14.55 -11.11 -26.89
N THR A 5 15.22 -10.06 -27.37
CA THR A 5 15.30 -8.76 -26.69
C THR A 5 13.91 -8.12 -26.53
N VAL A 6 13.05 -8.23 -27.55
CA VAL A 6 11.68 -7.70 -27.52
C VAL A 6 10.83 -8.43 -26.46
N ILE A 7 10.94 -9.76 -26.38
CA ILE A 7 10.21 -10.55 -25.38
C ILE A 7 10.65 -10.17 -23.96
N ILE A 8 11.96 -10.07 -23.72
CA ILE A 8 12.50 -9.72 -22.40
C ILE A 8 11.97 -8.35 -21.95
N LEU A 9 11.96 -7.38 -22.86
CA LEU A 9 11.50 -6.02 -22.58
C LEU A 9 10.00 -6.00 -22.25
N LEU A 10 9.18 -6.77 -22.97
CA LEU A 10 7.75 -6.90 -22.70
C LEU A 10 7.47 -7.53 -21.33
N VAL A 11 8.14 -8.62 -20.99
CA VAL A 11 7.96 -9.30 -19.69
C VAL A 11 8.40 -8.37 -18.55
N PHE A 12 9.52 -7.68 -18.71
CA PHE A 12 10.02 -6.74 -17.71
C PHE A 12 9.06 -5.55 -17.51
N ALA A 13 8.57 -4.96 -18.61
CA ALA A 13 7.60 -3.87 -18.56
C ALA A 13 6.29 -4.30 -17.88
N ALA A 14 5.80 -5.50 -18.16
CA ALA A 14 4.60 -6.06 -17.52
C ALA A 14 4.81 -6.24 -16.01
N ALA A 15 5.97 -6.74 -15.58
CA ALA A 15 6.30 -6.91 -14.17
C ALA A 15 6.35 -5.56 -13.42
N VAL A 16 7.04 -4.56 -13.99
CA VAL A 16 7.13 -3.21 -13.43
C VAL A 16 5.74 -2.56 -13.33
N PHE A 17 4.92 -2.71 -14.37
CA PHE A 17 3.55 -2.19 -14.37
C PHE A 17 2.68 -2.84 -13.29
N TYR A 18 2.77 -4.16 -13.11
CA TYR A 18 2.00 -4.89 -12.10
C TYR A 18 2.37 -4.45 -10.68
N VAL A 19 3.67 -4.41 -10.37
CA VAL A 19 4.16 -3.98 -9.06
C VAL A 19 3.86 -2.51 -8.81
N GLY A 20 4.10 -1.65 -9.81
CA GLY A 20 3.77 -0.23 -9.74
C GLY A 20 2.29 0.02 -9.49
N ARG A 21 1.39 -0.72 -10.16
CA ARG A 21 -0.06 -0.67 -9.93
C ARG A 21 -0.43 -1.11 -8.52
N MET A 22 0.21 -2.17 -8.01
CA MET A 22 -0.03 -2.66 -6.65
C MET A 22 0.35 -1.60 -5.62
N ILE A 23 1.55 -1.03 -5.72
CA ILE A 23 2.04 0.04 -4.83
C ILE A 23 1.17 1.29 -4.94
N TYR A 24 0.86 1.73 -6.17
CA TYR A 24 -0.02 2.88 -6.40
C TYR A 24 -1.39 2.69 -5.73
N LYS A 25 -1.95 1.49 -5.78
CA LYS A 25 -3.23 1.19 -5.13
C LYS A 25 -3.12 1.13 -3.60
N SER A 26 -1.97 0.71 -3.05
CA SER A 26 -1.71 0.72 -1.61
C SER A 26 -1.54 2.13 -1.05
N LEU A 27 -0.98 3.06 -1.84
CA LEU A 27 -0.74 4.45 -1.42
C LEU A 27 -1.91 5.38 -1.76
N VAL A 28 -2.61 5.13 -2.87
CA VAL A 28 -3.73 5.94 -3.37
C VAL A 28 -5.05 5.25 -3.03
N THR A 29 -5.27 4.99 -1.74
CA THR A 29 -6.61 4.64 -1.24
C THR A 29 -7.42 5.93 -1.15
N LYS A 30 -8.31 6.17 -2.12
CA LYS A 30 -9.25 7.30 -2.04
C LYS A 30 -10.26 6.97 -0.94
N LYS A 31 -10.00 7.48 0.26
CA LYS A 31 -10.81 7.37 1.48
C LYS A 31 -10.90 5.95 2.05
N GLY A 32 -10.17 5.71 3.15
CA GLY A 32 -10.45 4.63 4.09
C GLY A 32 -9.39 3.55 4.12
N CYS A 33 -8.71 3.47 5.27
CA CYS A 33 -8.31 2.23 5.92
C CYS A 33 -8.89 0.99 5.23
N GLY A 34 -8.04 0.17 4.60
CA GLY A 34 -8.48 -1.02 3.87
C GLY A 34 -9.31 -1.91 4.78
N THR A 35 -10.62 -1.94 4.55
CA THR A 35 -11.73 -2.85 4.93
C THR A 35 -11.68 -3.71 6.22
N ASN A 36 -10.67 -3.60 7.08
CA ASN A 36 -10.49 -4.25 8.39
C ASN A 36 -9.29 -3.68 9.18
N CYS A 37 -8.70 -2.55 8.77
CA CYS A 37 -7.60 -1.94 9.48
C CYS A 37 -8.11 -1.09 10.66
N LYS A 38 -7.95 -1.59 11.89
CA LYS A 38 -7.82 -0.79 13.13
C LYS A 38 -6.53 0.07 13.11
N CYS A 39 -6.20 0.68 11.97
CA CYS A 39 -5.04 1.56 11.84
C CYS A 39 -5.49 2.97 12.21
N GLY A 40 -5.43 3.23 13.51
CA GLY A 40 -5.82 4.49 14.13
C GLY A 40 -6.15 4.19 15.58
N VAL A 41 -5.15 4.20 16.45
CA VAL A 41 -5.38 4.38 17.88
C VAL A 41 -6.00 5.76 18.03
N ASP A 42 -7.31 5.78 18.18
CA ASP A 42 -8.10 6.98 18.42
C ASP A 42 -7.95 7.34 19.91
N PHE A 43 -7.04 8.27 20.21
CA PHE A 43 -6.80 8.77 21.56
C PHE A 43 -7.84 9.80 22.01
N SER A 44 -8.89 10.04 21.22
CA SER A 44 -9.90 11.06 21.54
C SER A 44 -10.77 10.69 22.75
N ASN A 45 -10.72 9.43 23.21
CA ASN A 45 -11.46 8.90 24.38
C ASN A 45 -10.55 8.32 25.48
N ILE A 46 -9.23 8.59 25.44
CA ILE A 46 -8.34 8.17 26.53
C ILE A 46 -8.24 9.34 27.51
N GLU A 47 -9.04 9.29 28.57
CA GLU A 47 -8.81 10.12 29.75
C GLU A 47 -7.43 9.74 30.33
N PRO A 48 -6.55 10.71 30.62
CA PRO A 48 -5.30 10.40 31.31
C PRO A 48 -5.64 9.93 32.72
N ASP A 49 -5.68 8.62 32.93
CA ASP A 49 -5.79 8.05 34.27
C ASP A 49 -4.56 8.47 35.09
N GLN A 50 -4.79 9.44 35.97
CA GLN A 50 -3.87 9.82 37.03
C GLN A 50 -3.96 8.79 38.16
N THR A 51 -3.74 7.49 37.93
CA THR A 51 -3.57 6.52 39.03
C THR A 51 -2.75 5.29 38.63
N ALA A 52 -1.44 5.45 38.52
CA ALA A 52 -0.50 4.35 38.80
C ALA A 52 0.71 4.90 39.56
N ARG A 53 0.72 4.60 40.87
CA ARG A 53 1.83 4.65 41.85
C ARG A 53 3.09 5.45 41.50
#